data_AF-A0AB40BIW7-F1
#
_entry.id   AF-A0AB40BIW7-F1
#
_cell.length_a   1.000
_cell.length_b   1.000
_cell.length_c   1.000
_cell.angle_alpha   90.00
_cell.angle_beta   90.00
_cell.angle_gamma   90.00
#
_symmetry.space_group_name_H-M   'P 1'
#
loop_
_entity.id
_entity.type
_entity.pdbx_description
1 polymer ?
#
loop_
_entity_poly.entity_id
_entity_poly.type
_entity_poly.pdbx_seq_one_letter_code
_entity_poly.pdbx_strand_id
1 'polypeptide(L)'
;MLLSLCSASPPSIPSNSRHCLQSVKTLAESISGNRPASLLAAPIESLRRGDWVKLICGASFEDMADVRNLSLVYTLAGVDCIDCAADASVVNAVNDGIDAALEIASVRRPWVMISVNDDRNDLHFRKAEFDPEDCPPDCSRPCEMVCPANAILLKRMSEGDEIQDGSHARGKLQGGVITERCYGCGRCLPVCPFDRIRAITYIRDLATTSALLKRNDVDAIEIHTRGRTTELFKELWTGLSSSIGHLKLVAVSLPDNGESTVATMHMIYSIMKTDLECYNLWQLDGRPMSGDIGRGATKEAVTFAARISSMQDRPHGFYQLAGGTNAHTIDSLRKVGLFRAKNDPADSNALIGGIAYGGYARKIIGRVLRRIPSKHGHAHIEDYPELMLDAIKEAFNLVGPVKC
;
A
#
# COMPACT_ATOMS: atom_id res chain seq x y z
N MET A 1 9.79 -52.38 -27.71
CA MET A 1 8.93 -51.84 -26.64
C MET A 1 9.28 -50.36 -26.50
N LEU A 2 8.57 -49.49 -27.23
CA LEU A 2 8.76 -48.03 -27.23
C LEU A 2 7.38 -47.43 -26.97
N LEU A 3 7.18 -46.92 -25.76
CA LEU A 3 5.94 -46.26 -25.33
C LEU A 3 5.96 -44.81 -25.84
N SER A 4 4.97 -44.49 -26.65
CA SER A 4 4.65 -43.14 -27.11
C SER A 4 4.01 -42.37 -25.94
N LEU A 5 4.62 -41.26 -25.55
CA LEU A 5 4.05 -40.29 -24.62
C LEU A 5 3.11 -39.37 -25.40
N CYS A 6 1.79 -39.55 -25.21
CA CYS A 6 0.79 -38.62 -25.70
C CYS A 6 0.93 -37.27 -24.97
N SER A 7 1.23 -36.21 -25.73
CA SER A 7 1.12 -34.83 -25.28
C SER A 7 -0.36 -34.49 -25.06
N ALA A 8 -0.78 -34.34 -23.81
CA ALA A 8 -2.10 -33.80 -23.48
C ALA A 8 -2.17 -32.34 -23.92
N SER A 9 -3.14 -31.99 -24.77
CA SER A 9 -3.44 -30.60 -25.11
C SER A 9 -3.92 -29.85 -23.86
N PRO A 10 -3.52 -28.58 -23.66
CA PRO A 10 -4.00 -27.80 -22.53
C PRO A 10 -5.52 -27.66 -22.57
N PRO A 11 -6.21 -27.66 -21.41
CA PRO A 11 -7.66 -27.57 -21.36
C PRO A 11 -8.15 -26.29 -22.08
N SER A 12 -9.22 -26.42 -22.86
CA SER A 12 -9.79 -25.31 -23.60
C SER A 12 -10.42 -24.28 -22.66
N ILE A 13 -9.91 -23.04 -22.68
CA ILE A 13 -10.46 -21.92 -21.91
C ILE A 13 -11.90 -21.62 -22.39
N PRO A 14 -12.90 -21.54 -21.49
CA PRO A 14 -14.29 -21.19 -21.84
C PRO A 14 -14.40 -19.85 -22.58
N SER A 15 -15.37 -19.71 -23.49
CA SER A 15 -15.57 -18.50 -24.31
C SER A 15 -15.75 -17.22 -23.47
N ASN A 16 -16.48 -17.30 -22.35
CA ASN A 16 -16.71 -16.16 -21.45
C ASN A 16 -15.40 -15.66 -20.82
N SER A 17 -14.53 -16.59 -20.43
CA SER A 17 -13.21 -16.29 -19.85
C SER A 17 -12.29 -15.57 -20.85
N ARG A 18 -12.31 -15.97 -22.13
CA ARG A 18 -11.57 -15.26 -23.20
C ARG A 18 -12.07 -13.84 -23.40
N HIS A 19 -13.38 -13.62 -23.37
CA HIS A 19 -13.96 -12.29 -23.49
C HIS A 19 -13.57 -11.38 -22.31
N CYS A 20 -13.56 -11.91 -21.09
CA CYS A 20 -13.11 -11.18 -19.91
C CYS A 20 -11.63 -10.78 -20.01
N LEU A 21 -10.75 -11.71 -20.37
CA LEU A 21 -9.31 -11.41 -20.56
C LEU A 21 -9.08 -10.35 -21.64
N GLN A 22 -9.80 -10.43 -22.76
CA GLN A 22 -9.72 -9.40 -23.80
C GLN A 22 -10.19 -8.04 -23.29
N SER A 23 -11.28 -8.00 -22.51
CA SER A 23 -11.80 -6.77 -21.90
C SER A 23 -10.80 -6.16 -20.90
N VAL A 24 -10.14 -7.01 -20.10
CA VAL A 24 -9.07 -6.61 -19.19
C VAL A 24 -7.93 -5.94 -19.96
N LYS A 25 -7.45 -6.60 -21.02
CA LYS A 25 -6.36 -6.08 -21.86
C LYS A 25 -6.73 -4.75 -22.49
N THR A 26 -7.92 -4.65 -23.10
CA THR A 26 -8.40 -3.42 -23.72
C THR A 26 -8.52 -2.27 -22.71
N LEU A 27 -9.02 -2.54 -21.49
CA LEU A 27 -9.13 -1.53 -20.44
C LEU A 27 -7.75 -1.05 -19.98
N ALA A 28 -6.80 -1.96 -19.75
CA ALA A 28 -5.44 -1.62 -19.33
C ALA A 28 -4.68 -0.81 -20.40
N GLU A 29 -4.76 -1.23 -21.67
CA GLU A 29 -4.07 -0.58 -22.79
C GLU A 29 -4.64 0.81 -23.13
N SER A 30 -5.90 1.08 -22.76
CA SER A 30 -6.53 2.39 -22.94
C SER A 30 -5.81 3.53 -22.20
N ILE A 31 -5.19 3.23 -21.05
CA ILE A 31 -4.39 4.19 -20.27
C ILE A 31 -3.06 4.48 -20.95
N SER A 32 -2.43 3.45 -21.51
CA SER A 32 -1.16 3.55 -22.25
C SER A 32 -1.30 4.30 -23.58
N GLY A 33 -2.54 4.55 -24.03
CA GLY A 33 -2.82 5.10 -25.36
C GLY A 33 -2.39 4.15 -26.48
N ASN A 34 -2.47 2.83 -26.26
CA ASN A 34 -1.98 1.77 -27.15
C ASN A 34 -0.50 1.91 -27.57
N ARG A 35 0.32 2.64 -26.79
CA ARG A 35 1.76 2.75 -27.05
C ARG A 35 2.48 1.50 -26.53
N PRO A 36 3.54 1.03 -27.24
CA PRO A 36 4.46 0.04 -26.72
C PRO A 36 5.03 0.47 -25.36
N ALA A 37 5.25 -0.48 -24.45
CA ALA A 37 5.79 -0.21 -23.12
C ALA A 37 7.09 0.62 -23.13
N SER A 38 7.95 0.43 -24.14
CA SER A 38 9.22 1.16 -24.33
C SER A 38 9.05 2.66 -24.63
N LEU A 39 7.86 3.10 -25.04
CA LEU A 39 7.53 4.50 -25.33
C LEU A 39 6.68 5.14 -24.21
N LEU A 40 6.40 4.41 -23.14
CA LEU A 40 5.68 4.95 -21.99
C LEU A 40 6.62 5.82 -21.16
N ALA A 41 6.18 7.04 -20.88
CA ALA A 41 6.96 8.02 -20.12
C ALA A 41 7.36 7.46 -18.74
N ALA A 42 8.58 7.76 -18.31
CA ALA A 42 9.07 7.31 -17.00
C ALA A 42 8.14 7.78 -15.86
N PRO A 43 8.02 7.01 -14.75
CA PRO A 43 7.15 7.35 -13.63
C PRO A 43 7.30 8.79 -13.12
N ILE A 44 8.52 9.33 -13.15
CA ILE A 44 8.82 10.72 -12.77
C ILE A 44 8.02 11.78 -13.56
N GLU A 45 7.70 11.52 -14.82
CA GLU A 45 6.93 12.47 -15.63
C GLU A 45 5.51 12.65 -15.08
N SER A 46 4.96 11.64 -14.42
CA SER A 46 3.66 11.74 -13.77
C SER A 46 3.69 12.70 -12.58
N LEU A 47 4.79 12.73 -11.82
CA LEU A 47 4.98 13.72 -10.74
C LEU A 47 5.08 15.14 -11.30
N ARG A 48 5.79 15.32 -12.42
CA ARG A 48 5.89 16.63 -13.10
C ARG A 48 4.52 17.12 -13.58
N ARG A 49 3.70 16.24 -14.17
CA ARG A 49 2.37 16.59 -14.69
C ARG A 49 1.27 16.71 -13.63
N GLY A 50 1.50 16.23 -12.40
CA GLY A 50 0.46 16.21 -11.37
C GLY A 50 -0.52 15.03 -11.51
N ASP A 51 -0.14 13.98 -12.23
CA ASP A 51 -0.95 12.78 -12.46
C ASP A 51 -0.34 11.51 -11.82
N TRP A 52 0.61 11.67 -10.90
CA TRP A 52 1.20 10.54 -10.18
C TRP A 52 0.21 9.83 -9.25
N VAL A 53 0.25 8.50 -9.27
CA VAL A 53 -0.53 7.61 -8.42
C VAL A 53 0.39 6.57 -7.80
N LYS A 54 0.42 6.54 -6.46
CA LYS A 54 1.10 5.52 -5.66
C LYS A 54 0.06 4.59 -5.04
N LEU A 55 0.21 3.29 -5.20
CA LEU A 55 -0.49 2.31 -4.37
C LEU A 55 0.31 2.10 -3.09
N ILE A 56 -0.33 2.21 -1.93
CA ILE A 56 0.26 1.81 -0.64
C ILE A 56 -0.34 0.46 -0.25
N CYS A 57 0.41 -0.63 -0.42
CA CYS A 57 0.07 -1.93 0.14
C CYS A 57 0.15 -1.90 1.67
N GLY A 58 1.07 -1.10 2.21
CA GLY A 58 1.15 -0.75 3.63
C GLY A 58 2.44 -1.23 4.29
N ALA A 59 3.08 -0.34 5.04
CA ALA A 59 4.34 -0.59 5.72
C ALA A 59 4.34 -1.79 6.69
N SER A 60 3.19 -2.11 7.29
CA SER A 60 2.97 -3.28 8.17
C SER A 60 2.08 -4.37 7.59
N PHE A 61 1.61 -4.24 6.33
CA PHE A 61 0.78 -5.26 5.69
C PHE A 61 1.67 -6.18 4.84
N GLU A 62 1.75 -7.44 5.25
CA GLU A 62 2.74 -8.41 4.76
C GLU A 62 2.07 -9.70 4.24
N ASP A 63 0.74 -9.69 4.03
CA ASP A 63 0.04 -10.79 3.36
C ASP A 63 0.44 -10.84 1.88
N MET A 64 1.38 -11.72 1.56
CA MET A 64 1.98 -11.83 0.23
C MET A 64 0.94 -12.08 -0.88
N ALA A 65 -0.12 -12.83 -0.60
CA ALA A 65 -1.13 -13.15 -1.61
C ALA A 65 -2.00 -11.95 -1.95
N ASP A 66 -2.45 -11.21 -0.92
CA ASP A 66 -3.17 -9.97 -1.14
C ASP A 66 -2.25 -8.93 -1.80
N VAL A 67 -0.98 -8.81 -1.36
CA VAL A 67 0.01 -7.87 -1.93
C VAL A 67 0.27 -8.16 -3.41
N ARG A 68 0.49 -9.42 -3.79
CA ARG A 68 0.71 -9.83 -5.18
C ARG A 68 -0.48 -9.45 -6.06
N ASN A 69 -1.68 -9.85 -5.65
CA ASN A 69 -2.91 -9.58 -6.41
C ASN A 69 -3.22 -8.08 -6.50
N LEU A 70 -2.98 -7.31 -5.43
CA LEU A 70 -3.08 -5.85 -5.45
C LEU A 70 -2.10 -5.24 -6.46
N SER A 71 -0.85 -5.71 -6.45
CA SER A 71 0.22 -5.21 -7.33
C SER A 71 -0.10 -5.46 -8.79
N LEU A 72 -0.62 -6.64 -9.12
CA LEU A 72 -1.10 -6.98 -10.46
C LEU A 72 -2.23 -6.04 -10.91
N VAL A 73 -3.31 -5.96 -10.12
CA VAL A 73 -4.51 -5.19 -10.50
C VAL A 73 -4.19 -3.71 -10.68
N TYR A 74 -3.40 -3.13 -9.78
CA TYR A 74 -3.09 -1.70 -9.86
C TYR A 74 -2.01 -1.38 -10.89
N THR A 75 -1.10 -2.30 -11.21
CA THR A 75 -0.20 -2.16 -12.36
C THR A 75 -1.00 -2.06 -13.66
N LEU A 76 -2.00 -2.93 -13.84
CA LEU A 76 -2.92 -2.86 -14.99
C LEU A 76 -3.75 -1.57 -15.01
N ALA A 77 -4.09 -1.03 -13.82
CA ALA A 77 -4.75 0.26 -13.69
C ALA A 77 -3.81 1.47 -13.90
N GLY A 78 -2.52 1.26 -14.14
CA GLY A 78 -1.58 2.31 -14.52
C GLY A 78 -1.01 3.13 -13.36
N VAL A 79 -0.90 2.55 -12.15
CA VAL A 79 -0.17 3.22 -11.05
C VAL A 79 1.30 3.44 -11.41
N ASP A 80 1.91 4.47 -10.83
CA ASP A 80 3.32 4.80 -11.07
C ASP A 80 4.29 4.16 -10.11
N CYS A 81 3.80 3.84 -8.90
CA CYS A 81 4.58 3.30 -7.82
C CYS A 81 3.72 2.38 -6.95
N ILE A 82 4.31 1.29 -6.49
CA ILE A 82 3.73 0.37 -5.52
C ILE A 82 4.64 0.36 -4.30
N ASP A 83 4.08 0.76 -3.17
CA ASP A 83 4.77 0.83 -1.89
C ASP A 83 4.34 -0.31 -0.96
N CYS A 84 5.32 -0.92 -0.31
CA CYS A 84 5.14 -2.12 0.48
C CYS A 84 6.08 -2.15 1.69
N ALA A 85 5.84 -3.12 2.58
CA ALA A 85 6.73 -3.39 3.70
C ALA A 85 8.17 -3.66 3.23
N ALA A 86 9.16 -3.11 3.94
CA ALA A 86 10.57 -3.46 3.78
C ALA A 86 10.85 -4.89 4.28
N ASP A 87 10.39 -5.88 3.53
CA ASP A 87 10.60 -7.31 3.71
C ASP A 87 10.85 -7.97 2.35
N ALA A 88 11.81 -8.90 2.28
CA ALA A 88 12.22 -9.51 1.02
C ALA A 88 11.09 -10.30 0.34
N SER A 89 10.26 -10.99 1.12
CA SER A 89 9.17 -11.83 0.62
C SER A 89 8.02 -10.97 0.11
N VAL A 90 7.74 -9.85 0.78
CA VAL A 90 6.75 -8.87 0.33
C VAL A 90 7.20 -8.18 -0.95
N VAL A 91 8.48 -7.78 -1.06
CA VAL A 91 9.06 -7.22 -2.29
C VAL A 91 8.95 -8.23 -3.44
N ASN A 92 9.23 -9.51 -3.20
CA ASN A 92 9.07 -10.56 -4.21
C ASN A 92 7.61 -10.67 -4.68
N ALA A 93 6.64 -10.63 -3.76
CA ALA A 93 5.22 -10.68 -4.08
C ALA A 93 4.76 -9.47 -4.92
N VAL A 94 5.26 -8.27 -4.61
CA VAL A 94 5.00 -7.07 -5.43
C VAL A 94 5.53 -7.26 -6.85
N ASN A 95 6.78 -7.69 -6.97
CA ASN A 95 7.42 -7.90 -8.27
C ASN A 95 6.71 -8.99 -9.10
N ASP A 96 6.34 -10.11 -8.49
CA ASP A 96 5.56 -11.17 -9.14
C ASP A 96 4.20 -10.65 -9.66
N GLY A 97 3.49 -9.84 -8.87
CA GLY A 97 2.25 -9.21 -9.33
C GLY A 97 2.46 -8.23 -10.50
N ILE A 98 3.54 -7.44 -10.45
CA ILE A 98 3.91 -6.53 -11.56
C ILE A 98 4.22 -7.32 -12.83
N ASP A 99 5.02 -8.37 -12.72
CA ASP A 99 5.45 -9.17 -13.88
C ASP A 99 4.25 -9.87 -14.52
N ALA A 100 3.36 -10.45 -13.71
CA ALA A 100 2.09 -11.01 -14.19
C ALA A 100 1.21 -9.96 -14.92
N ALA A 101 1.18 -8.70 -14.46
CA ALA A 101 0.46 -7.64 -15.17
C ALA A 101 1.10 -7.30 -16.53
N LEU A 102 2.43 -7.30 -16.62
CA LEU A 102 3.18 -7.03 -17.85
C LEU A 102 3.02 -8.15 -18.89
N GLU A 103 2.79 -9.39 -18.44
CA GLU A 103 2.44 -10.51 -19.33
C GLU A 103 1.03 -10.36 -19.94
N ILE A 104 0.12 -9.69 -19.24
CA ILE A 104 -1.29 -9.56 -19.63
C ILE A 104 -1.52 -8.40 -20.60
N ALA A 105 -0.88 -7.25 -20.36
CA ALA A 105 -1.08 -6.04 -21.16
C ALA A 105 0.20 -5.20 -21.27
N SER A 106 0.31 -4.43 -22.37
CA SER A 106 1.40 -3.47 -22.55
C SER A 106 1.18 -2.24 -21.67
N VAL A 107 1.49 -2.36 -20.39
CA VAL A 107 1.47 -1.29 -19.40
C VAL A 107 2.88 -0.92 -18.95
N ARG A 108 3.02 0.22 -18.29
CA ARG A 108 4.31 0.65 -17.76
C ARG A 108 4.57 -0.06 -16.44
N ARG A 109 5.81 -0.52 -16.24
CA ARG A 109 6.28 -0.99 -14.95
C ARG A 109 6.26 0.15 -13.91
N PRO A 110 5.51 0.03 -12.80
CA PRO A 110 5.61 0.99 -11.70
C PRO A 110 6.94 0.84 -10.97
N TRP A 111 7.35 1.90 -10.25
CA TRP A 111 8.44 1.78 -9.30
C TRP A 111 8.03 0.94 -8.09
N VAL A 112 8.96 0.14 -7.58
CA VAL A 112 8.79 -0.58 -6.30
C VAL A 112 9.40 0.28 -5.18
N MET A 113 8.58 0.63 -4.20
CA MET A 113 8.98 1.40 -3.02
C MET A 113 8.86 0.54 -1.77
N ILE A 114 9.85 0.62 -0.88
CA ILE A 114 9.78 0.03 0.45
C ILE A 114 9.64 1.10 1.52
N SER A 115 8.78 0.90 2.51
CA SER A 115 8.60 1.85 3.62
C SER A 115 9.30 1.42 4.90
N VAL A 116 9.97 2.39 5.53
CA VAL A 116 10.64 2.29 6.84
C VAL A 116 10.28 3.47 7.74
N ASN A 117 10.62 3.40 9.02
CA ASN A 117 10.41 4.45 10.01
C ASN A 117 11.70 4.82 10.73
N ASP A 118 11.84 6.11 11.05
CA ASP A 118 12.93 6.62 11.90
C ASP A 118 12.68 6.41 13.40
N ASP A 119 11.42 6.27 13.82
CA ASP A 119 11.02 6.21 15.23
C ASP A 119 10.01 5.09 15.53
N ARG A 120 10.11 4.51 16.74
CA ARG A 120 9.27 3.40 17.21
C ARG A 120 7.82 3.77 17.47
N ASN A 121 7.45 5.05 17.51
CA ASN A 121 6.08 5.44 17.85
C ASN A 121 5.24 5.79 16.60
N ASP A 122 5.72 5.42 15.42
CA ASP A 122 4.93 5.53 14.19
C ASP A 122 3.76 4.53 14.20
N LEU A 123 2.56 5.05 13.92
CA LEU A 123 1.33 4.27 13.83
C LEU A 123 1.29 3.35 12.60
N HIS A 124 2.13 3.61 11.61
CA HIS A 124 2.29 2.78 10.42
C HIS A 124 3.12 1.53 10.67
N PHE A 125 3.89 1.49 11.77
CA PHE A 125 4.79 0.40 12.17
C PHE A 125 4.37 -0.16 13.52
N ARG A 126 3.11 -0.61 13.58
CA ARG A 126 2.56 -1.28 14.75
C ARG A 126 1.66 -2.43 14.35
N LYS A 127 1.48 -3.38 15.25
CA LYS A 127 0.53 -4.49 15.11
C LYS A 127 -0.25 -4.68 16.41
N ALA A 128 -1.45 -5.23 16.30
CA ALA A 128 -2.20 -5.70 17.46
C ALA A 128 -1.58 -7.00 17.97
N GLU A 129 -1.63 -7.22 19.28
CA GLU A 129 -1.17 -8.45 19.91
C GLU A 129 -2.04 -8.75 21.14
N PHE A 130 -2.35 -10.03 21.34
CA PHE A 130 -2.98 -10.55 22.55
C PHE A 130 -2.75 -12.06 22.62
N ASP A 131 -2.80 -12.63 23.83
CA ASP A 131 -2.85 -14.09 23.99
C ASP A 131 -4.28 -14.58 23.74
N PRO A 132 -4.52 -15.48 22.75
CA PRO A 132 -5.84 -16.06 22.52
C PRO A 132 -6.42 -16.78 23.75
N GLU A 133 -5.57 -17.29 24.65
CA GLU A 133 -5.98 -17.97 25.88
C GLU A 133 -6.55 -16.99 26.92
N ASP A 134 -6.16 -15.72 26.87
CA ASP A 134 -6.69 -14.66 27.74
C ASP A 134 -8.06 -14.14 27.29
N CYS A 135 -8.56 -14.59 26.14
CA CYS A 135 -9.85 -14.18 25.60
C CYS A 135 -10.99 -14.99 26.25
N PRO A 136 -11.92 -14.36 26.99
CA PRO A 136 -13.00 -15.10 27.63
C PRO A 136 -13.89 -15.82 26.60
N PRO A 137 -14.31 -17.08 26.88
CA PRO A 137 -15.07 -17.88 25.92
C PRO A 137 -16.45 -17.30 25.59
N ASP A 138 -16.99 -16.47 26.48
CA ASP A 138 -18.25 -15.71 26.37
C ASP A 138 -18.07 -14.30 25.76
N CYS A 139 -16.85 -13.92 25.36
CA CYS A 139 -16.60 -12.69 24.62
C CYS A 139 -17.35 -12.71 23.27
N SER A 140 -18.06 -11.61 22.95
CA SER A 140 -18.74 -11.41 21.67
C SER A 140 -17.79 -11.12 20.49
N ARG A 141 -16.49 -10.95 20.78
CA ARG A 141 -15.39 -10.72 19.82
C ARG A 141 -15.64 -9.57 18.84
N PRO A 142 -15.98 -8.36 19.32
CA PRO A 142 -16.14 -7.19 18.44
C PRO A 142 -14.84 -6.82 17.70
N CYS A 143 -13.68 -7.21 18.24
CA CYS A 143 -12.38 -7.03 17.61
C CYS A 143 -12.25 -7.77 16.25
N GLU A 144 -12.85 -8.95 16.09
CA GLU A 144 -12.86 -9.67 14.81
C GLU A 144 -13.69 -8.91 13.77
N MET A 145 -14.90 -8.46 14.16
CA MET A 145 -15.83 -7.78 13.27
C MET A 145 -15.31 -6.41 12.78
N VAL A 146 -14.63 -5.67 13.66
CA VAL A 146 -14.15 -4.32 13.33
C VAL A 146 -12.84 -4.34 12.52
N CYS A 147 -12.13 -5.48 12.47
CA CYS A 147 -10.83 -5.58 11.85
C CYS A 147 -10.94 -5.57 10.31
N PRO A 148 -10.53 -4.49 9.63
CA PRO A 148 -10.75 -4.34 8.19
C PRO A 148 -9.91 -5.30 7.33
N ALA A 149 -8.84 -5.85 7.90
CA ALA A 149 -7.96 -6.82 7.25
C ALA A 149 -8.34 -8.28 7.54
N ASN A 150 -9.37 -8.53 8.36
CA ASN A 150 -9.69 -9.87 8.89
C ASN A 150 -8.46 -10.53 9.55
N ALA A 151 -7.65 -9.72 10.25
CA ALA A 151 -6.40 -10.14 10.85
C ALA A 151 -6.56 -10.72 12.26
N ILE A 152 -7.78 -10.94 12.74
CA ILE A 152 -8.06 -11.58 14.03
C ILE A 152 -8.96 -12.78 13.75
N LEU A 153 -8.54 -13.96 14.18
CA LEU A 153 -9.27 -15.20 13.99
C LEU A 153 -9.14 -16.07 15.25
N LEU A 154 -10.22 -16.19 16.02
CA LEU A 154 -10.30 -17.12 17.15
C LEU A 154 -11.23 -18.28 16.81
N LYS A 155 -10.68 -19.48 16.75
CA LYS A 155 -11.45 -20.71 16.54
C LYS A 155 -11.70 -21.37 17.89
N ARG A 156 -12.94 -21.80 18.11
CA ARG A 156 -13.26 -22.77 19.17
C ARG A 156 -12.81 -24.14 18.68
N MET A 157 -11.98 -24.81 19.45
CA MET A 157 -11.80 -26.24 19.25
C MET A 157 -12.97 -26.97 19.92
N SER A 158 -13.63 -27.83 19.16
CA SER A 158 -14.36 -28.94 19.75
C SER A 158 -13.30 -29.89 20.28
N GLU A 159 -13.26 -30.10 21.59
CA GLU A 159 -12.50 -31.22 22.17
C GLU A 159 -13.04 -32.50 21.53
N GLY A 160 -12.15 -33.31 20.98
CA GLY A 160 -12.49 -34.65 20.50
C GLY A 160 -13.03 -35.47 21.68
N ASP A 161 -14.16 -36.12 21.43
CA ASP A 161 -14.84 -37.18 22.18
C ASP A 161 -14.38 -37.48 23.63
N GLU A 162 -15.38 -37.38 24.53
CA GLU A 162 -15.51 -37.99 25.86
C GLU A 162 -14.73 -37.40 27.04
N ILE A 163 -15.39 -36.53 27.83
CA ILE A 163 -15.48 -36.72 29.29
C ILE A 163 -16.92 -36.46 29.75
N GLN A 164 -17.53 -37.52 30.28
CA GLN A 164 -18.76 -37.46 31.08
C GLN A 164 -18.42 -36.86 32.45
N ASP A 165 -18.59 -35.55 32.62
CA ASP A 165 -19.04 -35.00 33.90
C ASP A 165 -19.62 -33.60 33.67
N GLY A 166 -20.68 -33.26 34.41
CA GLY A 166 -21.53 -32.08 34.23
C GLY A 166 -20.89 -30.71 34.50
N SER A 167 -19.56 -30.59 34.37
CA SER A 167 -18.88 -29.29 34.37
C SER A 167 -18.83 -28.77 32.93
N HIS A 168 -19.31 -27.54 32.71
CA HIS A 168 -19.18 -26.86 31.43
C HIS A 168 -17.70 -26.65 31.09
N ALA A 169 -17.06 -27.64 30.48
CA ALA A 169 -15.72 -27.52 29.90
C ALA A 169 -15.78 -26.46 28.80
N ARG A 170 -15.42 -25.23 29.18
CA ARG A 170 -15.34 -24.08 28.29
C ARG A 170 -14.15 -24.32 27.37
N GLY A 171 -14.40 -24.88 26.18
CA GLY A 171 -13.37 -25.24 25.22
C GLY A 171 -12.36 -24.11 24.94
N LYS A 172 -11.09 -24.49 24.85
CA LYS A 172 -9.95 -23.58 24.63
C LYS A 172 -10.06 -22.87 23.27
N LEU A 173 -9.79 -21.56 23.25
CA LEU A 173 -9.68 -20.79 22.01
C LEU A 173 -8.26 -20.92 21.44
N GLN A 174 -8.15 -21.17 20.14
CA GLN A 174 -6.88 -21.11 19.40
C GLN A 174 -6.95 -20.05 18.30
N GLY A 175 -5.79 -19.55 17.89
CA GLY A 175 -5.63 -18.53 16.86
C GLY A 175 -5.06 -17.24 17.44
N GLY A 176 -5.66 -16.10 17.10
CA GLY A 176 -5.20 -14.80 17.56
C GLY A 176 -5.06 -13.81 16.40
N VAL A 177 -4.03 -12.96 16.47
CA VAL A 177 -3.71 -12.02 15.39
C VAL A 177 -2.93 -12.73 14.29
N ILE A 178 -3.41 -12.64 13.05
CA ILE A 178 -2.65 -13.00 11.85
C ILE A 178 -1.73 -11.83 11.55
N THR A 179 -0.47 -11.94 12.00
CA THR A 179 0.52 -10.87 12.00
C THR A 179 0.69 -10.23 10.63
N GLU A 180 0.72 -11.04 9.57
CA GLU A 180 0.96 -10.62 8.19
C GLU A 180 -0.18 -9.75 7.66
N ARG A 181 -1.42 -10.02 8.09
CA ARG A 181 -2.60 -9.23 7.71
C ARG A 181 -2.79 -7.99 8.59
N CYS A 182 -2.26 -8.02 9.81
CA CYS A 182 -2.42 -6.94 10.77
C CYS A 182 -1.52 -5.75 10.40
N TYR A 183 -2.13 -4.71 9.82
CA TYR A 183 -1.43 -3.48 9.49
C TYR A 183 -1.51 -2.42 10.60
N GLY A 184 -1.98 -2.74 11.81
CA GLY A 184 -1.94 -1.79 12.93
C GLY A 184 -2.96 -0.66 12.92
N CYS A 185 -4.14 -0.84 12.30
CA CYS A 185 -5.18 0.21 12.26
C CYS A 185 -5.69 0.65 13.65
N GLY A 186 -5.50 -0.16 14.68
CA GLY A 186 -5.91 0.15 16.06
C GLY A 186 -7.41 0.05 16.35
N ARG A 187 -8.26 -0.25 15.36
CA ARG A 187 -9.72 -0.34 15.54
C ARG A 187 -10.15 -1.39 16.56
N CYS A 188 -9.37 -2.46 16.72
CA CYS A 188 -9.62 -3.54 17.67
C CYS A 188 -9.35 -3.14 19.14
N LEU A 189 -8.47 -2.16 19.38
CA LEU A 189 -8.03 -1.76 20.72
C LEU A 189 -9.20 -1.24 21.57
N PRO A 190 -9.95 -0.19 21.16
CA PRO A 190 -10.99 0.39 22.02
C PRO A 190 -12.26 -0.46 22.11
N VAL A 191 -12.44 -1.46 21.24
CA VAL A 191 -13.66 -2.28 21.22
C VAL A 191 -13.52 -3.57 22.04
N CYS A 192 -12.32 -3.93 22.49
CA CYS A 192 -12.13 -5.13 23.30
C CYS A 192 -12.77 -4.92 24.68
N PRO A 193 -13.84 -5.66 25.06
CA PRO A 193 -14.53 -5.43 26.32
C PRO A 193 -13.71 -5.81 27.57
N PHE A 194 -12.61 -6.55 27.38
CA PHE A 194 -11.73 -7.02 28.44
C PHE A 194 -10.33 -6.39 28.38
N ASP A 195 -10.11 -5.41 27.51
CA ASP A 195 -8.84 -4.68 27.36
C ASP A 195 -7.59 -5.60 27.22
N ARG A 196 -7.74 -6.69 26.46
CA ARG A 196 -6.67 -7.69 26.27
C ARG A 196 -5.75 -7.42 25.08
N ILE A 197 -6.14 -6.49 24.20
CA ILE A 197 -5.41 -6.23 22.95
C ILE A 197 -4.49 -5.04 23.14
N ARG A 198 -3.19 -5.26 22.96
CA ARG A 198 -2.17 -4.21 22.98
C ARG A 198 -1.65 -3.89 21.59
N ALA A 199 -1.11 -2.69 21.42
CA ALA A 199 -0.36 -2.31 20.22
C ALA A 199 1.13 -2.50 20.47
N ILE A 200 1.77 -3.30 19.62
CA ILE A 200 3.22 -3.49 19.61
C ILE A 200 3.79 -2.72 18.44
N THR A 201 4.76 -1.85 18.72
CA THR A 201 5.44 -1.06 17.69
C THR A 201 6.83 -1.62 17.40
N TYR A 202 7.35 -1.31 16.22
CA TYR A 202 8.66 -1.78 15.79
C TYR A 202 9.35 -0.77 14.85
N ILE A 203 10.64 -0.97 14.62
CA ILE A 203 11.42 -0.29 13.58
C ILE A 203 11.90 -1.35 12.59
N ARG A 204 11.95 -1.00 11.31
CA ARG A 204 12.55 -1.87 10.28
C ARG A 204 14.06 -1.97 10.50
N ASP A 205 14.59 -3.19 10.42
CA ASP A 205 16.01 -3.44 10.59
C ASP A 205 16.83 -2.72 9.50
N LEU A 206 17.85 -1.99 9.93
CA LEU A 206 18.66 -1.16 9.05
C LEU A 206 19.48 -2.01 8.07
N ALA A 207 20.09 -3.10 8.54
CA ALA A 207 20.93 -3.96 7.71
C ALA A 207 20.10 -4.65 6.61
N THR A 208 18.94 -5.18 6.98
CA THR A 208 17.97 -5.79 6.06
C THR A 208 17.46 -4.77 5.05
N THR A 209 17.09 -3.56 5.51
CA THR A 209 16.68 -2.46 4.63
C THR A 209 17.80 -2.11 3.64
N SER A 210 19.03 -1.91 4.14
CA SER A 210 20.20 -1.59 3.33
C SER A 210 20.45 -2.64 2.25
N ALA A 211 20.29 -3.93 2.57
CA ALA A 211 20.41 -5.03 1.63
C ALA A 211 19.29 -5.03 0.57
N LEU A 212 18.05 -4.73 0.96
CA LEU A 212 16.93 -4.63 0.02
C LEU A 212 17.12 -3.50 -0.99
N LEU A 213 17.56 -2.32 -0.55
CA LEU A 213 17.78 -1.16 -1.43
C LEU A 213 18.90 -1.39 -2.46
N LYS A 214 19.81 -2.34 -2.23
CA LYS A 214 20.87 -2.70 -3.19
C LYS A 214 20.39 -3.68 -4.28
N ARG A 215 19.17 -4.23 -4.15
CA ARG A 215 18.58 -5.08 -5.19
C ARG A 215 18.18 -4.24 -6.40
N ASN A 216 18.11 -4.87 -7.57
CA ASN A 216 17.71 -4.22 -8.82
C ASN A 216 16.18 -4.14 -9.02
N ASP A 217 15.40 -4.62 -8.06
CA ASP A 217 13.94 -4.71 -8.08
C ASP A 217 13.28 -3.89 -6.94
N VAL A 218 14.05 -2.99 -6.33
CA VAL A 218 13.61 -1.93 -5.42
C VAL A 218 14.08 -0.60 -6.00
N ASP A 219 13.15 0.28 -6.34
CA ASP A 219 13.43 1.54 -7.03
C ASP A 219 13.47 2.74 -6.09
N ALA A 220 12.78 2.65 -4.95
CA ALA A 220 12.54 3.80 -4.09
C ALA A 220 12.39 3.39 -2.62
N ILE A 221 12.56 4.38 -1.74
CA ILE A 221 12.30 4.23 -0.30
C ILE A 221 11.30 5.29 0.15
N GLU A 222 10.44 4.92 1.07
CA GLU A 222 9.69 5.85 1.91
C GLU A 222 10.22 5.79 3.35
N ILE A 223 10.60 6.95 3.88
CA ILE A 223 10.96 7.11 5.29
C ILE A 223 9.83 7.86 5.97
N HIS A 224 9.14 7.17 6.87
CA HIS A 224 8.20 7.81 7.76
C HIS A 224 8.93 8.49 8.91
N THR A 225 8.46 9.70 9.22
CA THR A 225 8.90 10.46 10.37
C THR A 225 7.73 11.18 11.04
N ARG A 226 7.75 11.23 12.36
CA ARG A 226 6.80 12.07 13.11
C ARG A 226 7.18 13.54 13.07
N GLY A 227 8.38 13.89 12.57
CA GLY A 227 8.84 15.28 12.45
C GLY A 227 9.00 16.03 13.78
N ARG A 228 9.17 15.30 14.90
CA ARG A 228 9.38 15.88 16.25
C ARG A 228 10.86 16.11 16.57
N THR A 229 11.72 15.24 16.05
CA THR A 229 13.18 15.22 16.22
C THR A 229 13.78 14.81 14.88
N THR A 230 14.88 15.44 14.48
CA THR A 230 15.58 15.12 13.23
C THR A 230 16.80 14.23 13.44
N GLU A 231 17.16 13.99 14.69
CA GLU A 231 18.31 13.18 15.10
C GLU A 231 18.12 11.72 14.68
N LEU A 232 16.96 11.14 14.97
CA LEU A 232 16.61 9.77 14.56
C LEU A 232 16.57 9.62 13.03
N PHE A 233 16.00 10.62 12.35
CA PHE A 233 16.01 10.67 10.88
C PHE A 233 17.45 10.67 10.35
N LYS A 234 18.33 11.49 10.94
CA LYS A 234 19.74 11.58 10.57
C LYS A 234 20.49 10.27 10.80
N GLU A 235 20.24 9.59 11.91
CA GLU A 235 20.83 8.28 12.22
C GLU A 235 20.43 7.24 11.17
N LEU A 236 19.12 7.14 10.87
CA LEU A 236 18.60 6.26 9.83
C LEU A 236 19.22 6.59 8.46
N TRP A 237 19.18 7.87 8.04
CA TRP A 237 19.72 8.32 6.76
C TRP A 237 21.20 8.00 6.60
N THR A 238 22.00 8.30 7.64
CA THR A 238 23.44 8.01 7.67
C THR A 238 23.69 6.50 7.57
N GLY A 239 22.89 5.71 8.27
CA GLY A 239 22.93 4.24 8.22
C GLY A 239 22.63 3.66 6.84
N LEU A 240 21.82 4.35 6.03
CA LEU A 240 21.46 3.95 4.68
C LEU A 240 22.44 4.44 3.60
N SER A 241 23.42 5.29 3.93
CA SER A 241 24.36 5.93 3.00
C SER A 241 24.91 5.01 1.90
N SER A 242 25.34 3.79 2.25
CA SER A 242 25.90 2.83 1.28
C SER A 242 24.90 2.26 0.26
N SER A 243 23.60 2.57 0.40
CA SER A 243 22.53 2.05 -0.46
C SER A 243 21.78 3.14 -1.23
N ILE A 244 21.91 4.42 -0.85
CA ILE A 244 21.09 5.52 -1.41
C ILE A 244 21.33 5.71 -2.91
N GLY A 245 22.56 5.48 -3.39
CA GLY A 245 22.91 5.58 -4.82
C GLY A 245 22.21 4.58 -5.75
N HIS A 246 21.48 3.59 -5.20
CA HIS A 246 20.68 2.65 -5.99
C HIS A 246 19.24 3.15 -6.23
N LEU A 247 18.82 4.23 -5.56
CA LEU A 247 17.44 4.70 -5.58
C LEU A 247 17.17 5.68 -6.71
N LYS A 248 15.95 5.60 -7.24
CA LYS A 248 15.38 6.56 -8.18
C LYS A 248 14.61 7.66 -7.45
N LEU A 249 14.08 7.38 -6.26
CA LEU A 249 13.26 8.30 -5.48
C LEU A 249 13.38 8.02 -3.97
N VAL A 250 13.51 9.07 -3.18
CA VAL A 250 13.33 9.05 -1.73
C VAL A 250 12.06 9.82 -1.41
N ALA A 251 11.12 9.16 -0.73
CA ALA A 251 9.93 9.79 -0.18
C ALA A 251 10.09 10.00 1.33
N VAL A 252 9.77 11.18 1.82
CA VAL A 252 9.66 11.45 3.26
C VAL A 252 8.18 11.68 3.59
N SER A 253 7.65 10.82 4.45
CA SER A 253 6.26 10.82 4.88
C SER A 253 6.15 11.41 6.28
N LEU A 254 5.38 12.48 6.42
CA LEU A 254 5.25 13.21 7.68
C LEU A 254 3.84 13.79 7.86
N PRO A 255 3.36 13.91 9.10
CA PRO A 255 2.10 14.57 9.40
C PRO A 255 2.22 16.09 9.36
N ASP A 256 1.07 16.75 9.31
CA ASP A 256 0.99 18.20 9.57
C ASP A 256 1.16 18.48 11.08
N ASN A 257 2.32 18.99 11.47
CA ASN A 257 2.65 19.39 12.84
C ASN A 257 2.41 20.89 13.12
N GLY A 258 1.61 21.58 12.30
CA GLY A 258 1.40 23.02 12.43
C GLY A 258 2.58 23.84 11.91
N GLU A 259 2.87 24.96 12.56
CA GLU A 259 3.85 25.96 12.11
C GLU A 259 5.28 25.43 11.97
N SER A 260 5.66 24.40 12.75
CA SER A 260 7.00 23.81 12.70
C SER A 260 7.24 22.93 11.47
N THR A 261 6.19 22.51 10.76
CA THR A 261 6.26 21.48 9.72
C THR A 261 7.29 21.82 8.62
N VAL A 262 7.25 23.05 8.10
CA VAL A 262 8.16 23.49 7.02
C VAL A 262 9.61 23.56 7.51
N ALA A 263 9.83 24.08 8.72
CA ALA A 263 11.15 24.15 9.32
C ALA A 263 11.75 22.74 9.48
N THR A 264 10.96 21.78 9.99
CA THR A 264 11.35 20.37 10.08
C THR A 264 11.69 19.78 8.71
N MET A 265 10.87 20.04 7.69
CA MET A 265 11.15 19.54 6.33
C MET A 265 12.45 20.14 5.76
N HIS A 266 12.75 21.41 6.00
CA HIS A 266 14.04 22.02 5.61
C HIS A 266 15.23 21.40 6.32
N MET A 267 15.08 21.07 7.61
CA MET A 267 16.11 20.37 8.37
C MET A 267 16.35 18.96 7.82
N ILE A 268 15.28 18.20 7.56
CA ILE A 268 15.34 16.88 6.94
C ILE A 268 15.98 16.96 5.55
N TYR A 269 15.56 17.92 4.72
CA TYR A 269 16.18 18.13 3.41
C TYR A 269 17.67 18.45 3.53
N SER A 270 18.06 19.26 4.52
CA SER A 270 19.46 19.59 4.75
C SER A 270 20.31 18.41 5.21
N ILE A 271 19.71 17.42 5.86
CA ILE A 271 20.34 16.13 6.17
C ILE A 271 20.54 15.33 4.89
N MET A 272 19.50 15.25 4.04
CA MET A 272 19.52 14.41 2.85
C MET A 272 20.38 14.97 1.71
N LYS A 273 20.36 16.29 1.49
CA LYS A 273 20.84 16.94 0.26
C LYS A 273 22.30 16.65 -0.11
N THR A 274 23.14 16.26 0.85
CA THR A 274 24.55 15.95 0.60
C THR A 274 24.72 14.65 -0.18
N ASP A 275 23.88 13.65 0.11
CA ASP A 275 23.97 12.29 -0.45
C ASP A 275 22.80 11.97 -1.40
N LEU A 276 21.88 12.92 -1.60
CA LEU A 276 20.67 12.71 -2.39
C LEU A 276 20.94 12.92 -3.88
N GLU A 277 21.26 11.84 -4.58
CA GLU A 277 21.48 11.82 -6.03
C GLU A 277 20.19 11.58 -6.84
N CYS A 278 19.09 11.27 -6.16
CA CYS A 278 17.81 10.89 -6.77
C CYS A 278 16.70 11.92 -6.49
N TYR A 279 15.48 11.65 -6.95
CA TYR A 279 14.36 12.56 -6.75
C TYR A 279 13.89 12.57 -5.28
N ASN A 280 13.48 13.74 -4.78
CA ASN A 280 12.83 13.88 -3.48
C ASN A 280 11.32 13.99 -3.62
N LEU A 281 10.56 13.30 -2.75
CA LEU A 281 9.11 13.38 -2.66
C LEU A 281 8.66 13.60 -1.22
N TRP A 282 7.97 14.69 -0.97
CA TRP A 282 7.27 14.92 0.30
C TRP A 282 5.89 14.28 0.23
N GLN A 283 5.69 13.23 1.03
CA GLN A 283 4.39 12.62 1.21
C GLN A 283 3.68 13.31 2.39
N LEU A 284 2.66 14.09 2.06
CA LEU A 284 1.85 14.86 2.99
C LEU A 284 0.81 13.92 3.62
N ASP A 285 1.19 13.29 4.73
CA ASP A 285 0.37 12.29 5.39
C ASP A 285 -0.72 12.97 6.24
N GLY A 286 -1.95 12.91 5.74
CA GLY A 286 -3.13 13.45 6.41
C GLY A 286 -3.61 12.53 7.54
N ARG A 287 -4.75 11.87 7.32
CA ARG A 287 -5.34 11.01 8.34
C ARG A 287 -4.78 9.59 8.26
N PRO A 288 -3.87 9.17 9.16
CA PRO A 288 -3.18 7.90 9.03
C PRO A 288 -4.16 6.74 9.22
N MET A 289 -3.94 5.65 8.47
CA MET A 289 -4.55 4.34 8.72
C MET A 289 -6.09 4.29 8.76
N SER A 290 -6.77 5.32 8.24
CA SER A 290 -8.21 5.44 8.38
C SER A 290 -8.97 4.38 7.60
N GLY A 291 -8.61 4.09 6.34
CA GLY A 291 -9.39 3.17 5.47
C GLY A 291 -10.86 3.59 5.32
N ASP A 292 -11.16 4.84 5.68
CA ASP A 292 -12.50 5.40 5.73
C ASP A 292 -12.95 5.82 4.33
N ILE A 293 -14.19 5.50 4.00
CA ILE A 293 -14.79 5.73 2.69
C ILE A 293 -15.47 7.09 2.58
N GLY A 294 -15.63 7.80 3.70
CA GLY A 294 -16.35 9.07 3.76
C GLY A 294 -15.52 10.24 3.25
N ARG A 295 -16.21 11.30 2.78
CA ARG A 295 -15.60 12.56 2.32
C ARG A 295 -14.68 13.20 3.37
N GLY A 296 -14.98 13.03 4.66
CA GLY A 296 -14.17 13.59 5.74
C GLY A 296 -12.75 13.03 5.83
N ALA A 297 -12.49 11.82 5.32
CA ALA A 297 -11.20 11.15 5.47
C ALA A 297 -10.06 11.87 4.72
N THR A 298 -10.33 12.48 3.56
CA THR A 298 -9.31 13.16 2.75
C THR A 298 -9.03 14.60 3.18
N LYS A 299 -9.82 15.14 4.13
CA LYS A 299 -9.79 16.56 4.50
C LYS A 299 -8.42 16.98 5.00
N GLU A 300 -7.83 16.21 5.91
CA GLU A 300 -6.53 16.52 6.52
C GLU A 300 -5.42 16.59 5.47
N ALA A 301 -5.34 15.61 4.55
CA ALA A 301 -4.37 15.60 3.47
C ALA A 301 -4.52 16.81 2.52
N VAL A 302 -5.76 17.17 2.17
CA VAL A 302 -6.05 18.30 1.27
C VAL A 302 -5.75 19.64 1.95
N THR A 303 -6.08 19.79 3.24
CA THR A 303 -5.75 20.98 4.02
C THR A 303 -4.24 21.15 4.15
N PHE A 304 -3.51 20.05 4.42
CA PHE A 304 -2.06 20.08 4.50
C PHE A 304 -1.45 20.48 3.14
N ALA A 305 -1.92 19.89 2.05
CA ALA A 305 -1.50 20.25 0.69
C ALA A 305 -1.76 21.72 0.34
N ALA A 306 -2.93 22.27 0.71
CA ALA A 306 -3.26 23.67 0.48
C ALA A 306 -2.34 24.61 1.26
N ARG A 307 -2.07 24.30 2.54
CA ARG A 307 -1.17 25.10 3.35
C ARG A 307 0.25 25.09 2.77
N ILE A 308 0.81 23.91 2.49
CA ILE A 308 2.14 23.80 1.89
C ILE A 308 2.20 24.54 0.55
N SER A 309 1.21 24.35 -0.32
CA SER A 309 1.19 25.00 -1.65
C SER A 309 1.08 26.53 -1.60
N SER A 310 0.59 27.10 -0.49
CA SER A 310 0.50 28.55 -0.30
C SER A 310 1.80 29.21 0.17
N MET A 311 2.80 28.41 0.57
CA MET A 311 4.07 28.90 1.07
C MET A 311 5.04 29.20 -0.08
N GLN A 312 5.83 30.26 0.06
CA GLN A 312 6.87 30.60 -0.93
C GLN A 312 8.15 29.78 -0.71
N ASP A 313 8.57 29.61 0.55
CA ASP A 313 9.79 28.89 0.93
C ASP A 313 9.51 27.41 1.19
N ARG A 314 9.14 26.68 0.14
CA ARG A 314 8.85 25.24 0.21
C ARG A 314 10.13 24.43 0.01
N PRO A 315 10.40 23.40 0.85
CA PRO A 315 11.57 22.54 0.70
C PRO A 315 11.62 21.88 -0.67
N HIS A 316 12.78 21.82 -1.30
CA HIS A 316 12.91 21.27 -2.65
C HIS A 316 12.41 19.82 -2.75
N GLY A 317 11.65 19.51 -3.80
CA GLY A 317 11.09 18.18 -4.06
C GLY A 317 9.68 18.23 -4.65
N PHE A 318 9.17 17.05 -5.00
CA PHE A 318 7.76 16.87 -5.37
C PHE A 318 6.88 16.74 -4.12
N TYR A 319 5.57 16.89 -4.30
CA TYR A 319 4.58 16.76 -3.23
C TYR A 319 3.48 15.78 -3.61
N GLN A 320 3.10 14.91 -2.69
CA GLN A 320 2.01 13.94 -2.90
C GLN A 320 1.11 13.88 -1.67
N LEU A 321 -0.19 13.78 -1.90
CA LEU A 321 -1.14 13.51 -0.80
C LEU A 321 -1.06 12.04 -0.39
N ALA A 322 -1.06 11.77 0.91
CA ALA A 322 -1.36 10.47 1.49
C ALA A 322 -2.22 10.64 2.76
N GLY A 323 -2.56 9.54 3.42
CA GLY A 323 -3.36 9.59 4.66
C GLY A 323 -4.82 9.96 4.42
N GLY A 324 -5.71 8.96 4.36
CA GLY A 324 -7.15 9.17 4.22
C GLY A 324 -7.65 9.53 2.81
N THR A 325 -6.79 9.40 1.82
CA THR A 325 -7.12 9.55 0.39
C THR A 325 -8.09 8.46 -0.09
N ASN A 326 -9.06 8.84 -0.90
CA ASN A 326 -10.11 7.97 -1.44
C ASN A 326 -10.74 8.55 -2.72
N ALA A 327 -11.86 8.00 -3.17
CA ALA A 327 -12.58 8.46 -4.37
C ALA A 327 -12.98 9.96 -4.35
N HIS A 328 -13.01 10.61 -3.19
CA HIS A 328 -13.36 12.03 -3.06
C HIS A 328 -12.15 12.98 -3.10
N THR A 329 -10.92 12.46 -3.13
CA THR A 329 -9.70 13.27 -3.02
C THR A 329 -9.55 14.23 -4.20
N ILE A 330 -9.81 13.77 -5.43
CA ILE A 330 -9.67 14.60 -6.64
C ILE A 330 -10.65 15.77 -6.62
N ASP A 331 -11.94 15.51 -6.33
CA ASP A 331 -12.93 16.57 -6.21
C ASP A 331 -12.56 17.58 -5.12
N SER A 332 -11.93 17.11 -4.04
CA SER A 332 -11.47 17.97 -2.96
C SER A 332 -10.29 18.84 -3.40
N LEU A 333 -9.33 18.28 -4.16
CA LEU A 333 -8.22 19.03 -4.75
C LEU A 333 -8.70 20.07 -5.79
N ARG A 334 -9.68 19.71 -6.63
CA ARG A 334 -10.29 20.64 -7.60
C ARG A 334 -10.95 21.82 -6.90
N LYS A 335 -11.68 21.57 -5.80
CA LYS A 335 -12.34 22.62 -5.01
C LYS A 335 -11.37 23.63 -4.41
N VAL A 336 -10.15 23.21 -4.08
CA VAL A 336 -9.10 24.10 -3.57
C VAL A 336 -8.12 24.56 -4.66
N GLY A 337 -8.40 24.26 -5.93
CA GLY A 337 -7.59 24.71 -7.07
C GLY A 337 -6.19 24.09 -7.15
N LEU A 338 -5.97 22.90 -6.59
CA LEU A 338 -4.65 22.25 -6.56
C LEU A 338 -4.49 21.06 -7.51
N PHE A 339 -5.59 20.54 -8.07
CA PHE A 339 -5.52 19.40 -8.97
C PHE A 339 -4.80 19.78 -10.28
N ARG A 340 -3.60 19.21 -10.51
CA ARG A 340 -2.71 19.54 -11.64
C ARG A 340 -2.40 21.04 -11.79
N ALA A 341 -2.50 21.78 -10.70
CA ALA A 341 -2.18 23.20 -10.69
C ALA A 341 -0.66 23.41 -10.78
N LYS A 342 -0.24 24.53 -11.36
CA LYS A 342 1.16 24.96 -11.46
C LYS A 342 1.29 26.36 -10.85
N ASN A 343 2.49 26.69 -10.36
CA ASN A 343 2.78 28.05 -9.88
C ASN A 343 2.73 29.08 -11.01
N ASP A 344 3.34 28.73 -12.15
CA ASP A 344 3.42 29.53 -13.36
C ASP A 344 3.12 28.61 -14.56
N PRO A 345 2.42 29.07 -15.60
CA PRO A 345 2.31 28.34 -16.88
C PRO A 345 3.65 27.86 -17.45
N ALA A 346 4.74 28.57 -17.18
CA ALA A 346 6.11 28.21 -17.58
C ALA A 346 6.76 27.14 -16.68
N ASP A 347 6.22 26.87 -15.50
CA ASP A 347 6.72 25.82 -14.61
C ASP A 347 6.49 24.44 -15.24
N SER A 348 7.53 23.60 -15.22
CA SER A 348 7.42 22.22 -15.68
C SER A 348 6.67 21.34 -14.69
N ASN A 349 6.60 21.72 -13.41
CA ASN A 349 6.14 20.87 -12.32
C ASN A 349 4.79 21.31 -11.75
N ALA A 350 3.94 20.34 -11.43
CA ALA A 350 2.72 20.57 -10.68
C ALA A 350 3.02 20.92 -9.22
N LEU A 351 2.16 21.75 -8.62
CA LEU A 351 2.19 22.10 -7.19
C LEU A 351 2.08 20.88 -6.29
N ILE A 352 1.20 19.96 -6.70
CA ILE A 352 1.00 18.64 -6.12
C ILE A 352 1.20 17.64 -7.26
N GLY A 353 2.23 16.81 -7.14
CA GLY A 353 2.63 15.84 -8.14
C GLY A 353 1.69 14.65 -8.24
N GLY A 354 0.97 14.28 -7.16
CA GLY A 354 0.06 13.14 -7.20
C GLY A 354 -0.66 12.76 -5.92
N ILE A 355 -1.26 11.57 -5.93
CA ILE A 355 -2.08 11.02 -4.85
C ILE A 355 -1.65 9.58 -4.54
N ALA A 356 -1.41 9.27 -3.27
CA ALA A 356 -1.17 7.90 -2.81
C ALA A 356 -2.48 7.30 -2.31
N TYR A 357 -2.82 6.06 -2.66
CA TYR A 357 -4.00 5.37 -2.16
C TYR A 357 -3.60 4.12 -1.36
N GLY A 358 -3.98 4.08 -0.08
CA GLY A 358 -3.67 2.96 0.82
C GLY A 358 -4.89 2.13 1.20
N GLY A 359 -5.36 2.29 2.43
CA GLY A 359 -6.45 1.47 2.99
C GLY A 359 -7.74 1.45 2.16
N TYR A 360 -8.07 2.56 1.48
CA TYR A 360 -9.22 2.59 0.56
C TYR A 360 -9.04 1.68 -0.65
N ALA A 361 -7.88 1.77 -1.33
CA ALA A 361 -7.51 0.93 -2.47
C ALA A 361 -7.53 -0.57 -2.09
N ARG A 362 -6.90 -0.93 -0.96
CA ARG A 362 -6.94 -2.31 -0.46
C ARG A 362 -8.36 -2.79 -0.16
N LYS A 363 -9.20 -1.92 0.40
CA LYS A 363 -10.58 -2.27 0.75
C LYS A 363 -11.45 -2.53 -0.47
N ILE A 364 -11.30 -1.78 -1.57
CA ILE A 364 -12.11 -2.01 -2.77
C ILE A 364 -11.72 -3.32 -3.44
N ILE A 365 -10.43 -3.59 -3.64
CA ILE A 365 -9.97 -4.83 -4.27
C ILE A 365 -10.16 -6.04 -3.35
N GLY A 366 -9.93 -5.88 -2.05
CA GLY A 366 -10.16 -6.96 -1.08
C GLY A 366 -11.60 -7.48 -1.06
N ARG A 367 -12.61 -6.67 -1.44
CA ARG A 367 -14.00 -7.17 -1.62
C ARG A 367 -14.11 -8.17 -2.77
N VAL A 368 -13.35 -7.95 -3.84
CA VAL A 368 -13.32 -8.83 -4.99
C VAL A 368 -12.54 -10.10 -4.66
N LEU A 369 -11.35 -9.96 -4.05
CA LEU A 369 -10.51 -11.11 -3.68
C LEU A 369 -11.21 -12.09 -2.74
N ARG A 370 -12.05 -11.63 -1.83
CA ARG A 370 -12.86 -12.49 -0.94
C ARG A 370 -13.90 -13.36 -1.67
N ARG A 371 -14.20 -13.09 -2.95
CA ARG A 371 -15.09 -13.92 -3.77
C ARG A 371 -14.35 -15.11 -4.39
N ILE A 372 -13.02 -15.16 -4.32
CA ILE A 372 -12.24 -16.26 -4.86
C ILE A 372 -12.41 -17.52 -3.99
N PRO A 373 -12.80 -18.68 -4.54
CA PRO A 373 -13.01 -19.90 -3.77
C PRO A 373 -11.73 -20.37 -3.04
N SER A 374 -11.81 -20.50 -1.72
CA SER A 374 -10.67 -20.82 -0.84
C SER A 374 -10.16 -22.27 -0.91
N LYS A 375 -10.45 -23.03 -1.98
CA LYS A 375 -10.20 -24.49 -2.03
C LYS A 375 -8.73 -24.89 -2.26
N HIS A 376 -7.81 -23.99 -2.64
CA HIS A 376 -6.43 -24.36 -3.01
C HIS A 376 -5.32 -23.41 -2.49
N GLY A 377 -5.51 -22.73 -1.35
CA GLY A 377 -4.52 -21.77 -0.85
C GLY A 377 -4.57 -20.42 -1.58
N HIS A 378 -3.49 -19.63 -1.47
CA HIS A 378 -3.36 -18.27 -1.99
C HIS A 378 -3.68 -18.19 -3.49
N ALA A 379 -4.89 -17.78 -3.83
CA ALA A 379 -5.37 -17.82 -5.21
C ALA A 379 -4.91 -16.58 -5.98
N HIS A 380 -4.43 -16.81 -7.20
CA HIS A 380 -4.07 -15.78 -8.17
C HIS A 380 -5.34 -15.27 -8.85
N ILE A 381 -5.54 -13.94 -8.89
CA ILE A 381 -6.80 -13.36 -9.41
C ILE A 381 -6.98 -13.60 -10.91
N GLU A 382 -5.87 -13.72 -11.66
CA GLU A 382 -5.87 -13.98 -13.10
C GLU A 382 -6.42 -15.36 -13.48
N ASP A 383 -6.45 -16.32 -12.54
CA ASP A 383 -7.13 -17.61 -12.72
C ASP A 383 -8.67 -17.47 -12.74
N TYR A 384 -9.18 -16.28 -12.38
CA TYR A 384 -10.60 -15.96 -12.31
C TYR A 384 -10.92 -14.71 -13.14
N PRO A 385 -10.95 -14.79 -14.49
CA PRO A 385 -11.02 -13.61 -15.36
C PRO A 385 -12.22 -12.68 -15.13
N GLU A 386 -13.36 -13.22 -14.68
CA GLU A 386 -14.51 -12.40 -14.29
C GLU A 386 -14.22 -11.53 -13.06
N LEU A 387 -13.61 -12.13 -12.03
CA LEU A 387 -13.21 -11.41 -10.82
C LEU A 387 -12.06 -10.45 -11.10
N MET A 388 -11.12 -10.82 -11.97
CA MET A 388 -10.06 -9.95 -12.43
C MET A 388 -10.63 -8.71 -13.14
N LEU A 389 -11.59 -8.89 -14.05
CA LEU A 389 -12.25 -7.78 -14.74
C LEU A 389 -12.98 -6.85 -13.75
N ASP A 390 -13.68 -7.42 -12.76
CA ASP A 390 -14.32 -6.64 -11.69
C ASP A 390 -13.28 -5.82 -10.90
N ALA A 391 -12.18 -6.44 -10.49
CA ALA A 391 -11.12 -5.77 -9.73
C ALA A 391 -10.46 -4.63 -10.53
N ILE A 392 -10.20 -4.84 -11.82
CA ILE A 392 -9.59 -3.82 -12.66
C ILE A 392 -10.56 -2.66 -12.90
N LYS A 393 -11.86 -2.90 -13.08
CA LYS A 393 -12.86 -1.81 -13.15
C LYS A 393 -12.87 -0.96 -11.88
N GLU A 394 -12.83 -1.59 -10.71
CA GLU A 394 -12.75 -0.89 -9.42
C GLU A 394 -11.45 -0.07 -9.30
N ALA A 395 -10.31 -0.66 -9.67
CA ALA A 395 -9.03 0.05 -9.68
C ALA A 395 -9.01 1.21 -10.68
N PHE A 396 -9.55 1.02 -11.88
CA PHE A 396 -9.63 2.05 -12.92
C PHE A 396 -10.52 3.21 -12.49
N ASN A 397 -11.65 2.94 -11.84
CA ASN A 397 -12.52 3.98 -11.29
C ASN A 397 -11.81 4.85 -10.23
N LEU A 398 -10.82 4.30 -9.54
CA LEU A 398 -10.01 5.04 -8.57
C LEU A 398 -8.83 5.78 -9.23
N VAL A 399 -8.10 5.12 -10.14
CA VAL A 399 -6.85 5.61 -10.72
C VAL A 399 -7.06 6.47 -11.96
N GLY A 400 -8.00 6.08 -12.83
CA GLY A 400 -8.31 6.73 -14.11
C GLY A 400 -8.57 8.23 -13.97
N PRO A 401 -9.39 8.70 -13.01
CA PRO A 401 -9.62 10.14 -12.81
C PRO A 401 -8.37 10.96 -12.46
N VAL A 402 -7.29 10.32 -11.96
CA VAL A 402 -5.98 10.98 -11.75
C VAL A 402 -5.15 10.98 -13.03
N LYS A 403 -5.31 9.96 -13.89
CA LYS A 403 -4.52 9.73 -15.10
C LYS A 403 -5.08 10.39 -16.37
N CYS A 404 -6.40 10.53 -16.46
CA CYS A 404 -7.09 11.03 -17.65
C CYS A 404 -7.29 12.56 -17.64
#